data_AF-A0A3T0W4Y9-F1
#
_entry.id   AF-A0A3T0W4Y9-F1
#
_cell.length_a   1.000
_cell.length_b   1.000
_cell.length_c   1.000
_cell.angle_alpha   90.00
_cell.angle_beta   90.00
_cell.angle_gamma   90.00
#
_symmetry.space_group_name_H-M   'P 1'
#
loop_
_entity.id
_entity.type
_entity.pdbx_description
1 polymer ?
#
loop_
_entity_poly.entity_id
_entity_poly.type
_entity_poly.pdbx_seq_one_letter_code
_entity_poly.pdbx_strand_id
1 'polypeptide(L)'
;MRKILVMALFFSSSCFADDITKIWTKLESDYVIAVQQQDYKKALEYALELNKIDPNDTQVLLFIVFASVKSQTELPSWVMEKPWSSASTLDIFNKQLAMQLLNGS
;
A
#
# COMPACT_ATOMS: atom_id res chain seq x y z
N MET A 1 -5.27 -51.30 -5.16
CA MET A 1 -5.13 -50.50 -3.93
C MET A 1 -4.15 -49.36 -4.21
N ARG A 2 -4.66 -48.15 -4.44
CA ARG A 2 -3.87 -46.99 -4.86
C ARG A 2 -3.78 -46.01 -3.68
N LYS A 3 -2.68 -46.05 -2.94
CA LYS A 3 -2.33 -45.02 -1.95
C LYS A 3 -1.16 -44.24 -2.52
N ILE A 4 -1.44 -43.12 -3.19
CA ILE A 4 -0.40 -42.13 -3.50
C ILE A 4 -0.47 -41.13 -2.33
N LEU A 5 0.46 -41.30 -1.40
CA LEU A 5 0.73 -40.36 -0.33
C LEU A 5 1.40 -39.14 -0.98
N VAL A 6 0.66 -38.04 -1.16
CA VAL A 6 1.26 -36.76 -1.57
C VAL A 6 1.86 -36.14 -0.33
N MET A 7 3.17 -36.32 -0.17
CA MET A 7 3.99 -35.71 0.86
C MET A 7 4.87 -34.64 0.22
N ALA A 8 5.04 -33.54 0.96
CA ALA A 8 5.95 -32.41 0.75
C ALA A 8 5.51 -31.29 -0.21
N LEU A 9 4.74 -30.34 0.34
CA LEU A 9 4.86 -28.91 0.01
C LEU A 9 5.06 -28.14 1.31
N PHE A 10 6.26 -28.24 1.86
CA PHE A 10 6.64 -27.46 3.03
C PHE A 10 8.06 -26.93 2.82
N PHE A 11 8.16 -25.59 2.88
CA PHE A 11 9.36 -24.77 3.12
C PHE A 11 10.29 -24.42 1.96
N SER A 12 9.80 -23.64 0.99
CA SER A 12 10.63 -22.60 0.35
C SER A 12 10.18 -21.17 0.65
N SER A 13 9.15 -20.98 1.50
CA SER A 13 8.51 -19.68 1.74
C SER A 13 9.37 -18.67 2.52
N SER A 14 10.44 -19.11 3.21
CA SER A 14 11.22 -18.24 4.08
C SER A 14 12.04 -17.20 3.31
N CYS A 15 12.60 -17.56 2.15
CA CYS A 15 13.43 -16.63 1.38
C CYS A 15 12.62 -15.54 0.69
N PHE A 16 11.42 -15.87 0.18
CA PHE A 16 10.57 -14.91 -0.51
C PHE A 16 9.91 -13.89 0.42
N ALA A 17 9.53 -14.31 1.64
CA ALA A 17 8.95 -13.42 2.63
C ALA A 17 9.97 -12.35 3.09
N ASP A 18 11.21 -12.76 3.38
CA ASP A 18 12.27 -11.84 3.82
C ASP A 18 12.59 -10.76 2.78
N ASP A 19 12.56 -11.12 1.49
CA ASP A 19 12.82 -10.17 0.41
C ASP A 19 11.67 -9.17 0.22
N ILE A 20 10.41 -9.63 0.30
CA ILE A 20 9.25 -8.74 0.22
C ILE A 20 9.22 -7.77 1.39
N THR A 21 9.51 -8.23 2.62
CA THR A 21 9.56 -7.34 3.79
C THR A 21 10.65 -6.27 3.63
N LYS A 22 11.84 -6.62 3.14
CA LYS A 22 12.91 -5.63 2.88
C LYS A 22 12.49 -4.61 1.82
N ILE A 23 11.86 -5.06 0.75
CA ILE A 23 11.36 -4.18 -0.32
C ILE A 23 10.30 -3.23 0.24
N TRP A 24 9.34 -3.74 1.00
CA TRP A 24 8.31 -2.93 1.66
C TRP A 24 8.92 -1.86 2.56
N THR A 25 9.77 -2.26 3.51
CA THR A 25 10.42 -1.33 4.45
C THR A 25 11.23 -0.26 3.72
N LYS A 26 11.91 -0.64 2.63
CA LYS A 26 12.65 0.31 1.81
C LYS A 26 11.70 1.32 1.12
N LEU A 27 10.64 0.85 0.48
CA LEU A 27 9.68 1.71 -0.21
C LEU A 27 8.96 2.65 0.75
N GLU A 28 8.59 2.17 1.94
CA GLU A 28 7.99 2.98 2.99
C GLU A 28 8.95 4.06 3.49
N SER A 29 10.22 3.70 3.73
CA SER A 29 11.26 4.67 4.09
C SER A 29 11.47 5.71 2.99
N ASP A 30 11.55 5.28 1.73
CA ASP A 30 11.75 6.17 0.58
C ASP A 30 10.54 7.11 0.39
N TYR A 31 9.31 6.63 0.62
CA TYR A 31 8.09 7.44 0.67
C TYR A 31 8.18 8.53 1.74
N VAL A 32 8.53 8.18 2.98
CA VAL A 32 8.64 9.13 4.10
C VAL A 32 9.69 10.20 3.80
N ILE A 33 10.85 9.80 3.28
CA ILE A 33 11.92 10.73 2.88
C ILE A 33 11.43 11.69 1.79
N ALA A 34 10.73 11.19 0.77
CA ALA A 34 10.17 12.03 -0.29
C ALA A 34 9.16 13.05 0.24
N VAL A 35 8.27 12.65 1.16
CA VAL A 35 7.34 13.56 1.85
C VAL A 35 8.09 14.63 2.65
N GLN A 36 9.13 14.25 3.41
CA GLN A 36 9.95 15.20 4.18
C GLN A 36 10.67 16.21 3.27
N GLN A 37 11.07 15.79 2.08
CA GLN A 37 11.69 16.65 1.06
C GLN A 37 10.68 17.43 0.22
N GLN A 38 9.37 17.28 0.48
CA GLN A 38 8.28 17.85 -0.30
C GLN A 38 8.25 17.40 -1.78
N ASP A 39 8.92 16.30 -2.10
CA ASP A 39 8.86 15.66 -3.42
C ASP A 39 7.65 14.73 -3.51
N TYR A 40 6.46 15.34 -3.57
CA TYR A 40 5.20 14.60 -3.53
C TYR A 40 4.93 13.76 -4.79
N LYS A 41 5.57 14.09 -5.92
CA LYS A 41 5.47 13.25 -7.13
C LYS A 41 6.19 11.93 -6.91
N LYS A 42 7.40 11.98 -6.35
CA LYS A 42 8.16 10.78 -6.00
C LYS A 42 7.52 10.00 -4.86
N ALA A 43 6.95 10.68 -3.87
CA ALA A 43 6.14 10.04 -2.84
C ALA A 43 4.97 9.25 -3.45
N LEU A 44 4.28 9.83 -4.45
CA LEU A 44 3.20 9.14 -5.15
C LEU A 44 3.71 7.88 -5.88
N GLU A 45 4.86 7.96 -6.55
CA GLU A 45 5.48 6.79 -7.19
C GLU A 45 5.74 5.65 -6.18
N TYR A 46 6.35 5.95 -5.04
CA TYR A 46 6.62 4.94 -4.00
C TYR A 46 5.34 4.36 -3.40
N ALA A 47 4.31 5.18 -3.17
CA ALA A 47 3.02 4.70 -2.66
C ALA A 47 2.32 3.76 -3.67
N LEU A 48 2.44 4.04 -4.97
CA LEU A 48 1.92 3.16 -6.02
C LEU A 48 2.68 1.83 -6.08
N GLU A 49 4.00 1.83 -5.89
CA GLU A 49 4.80 0.60 -5.79
C GLU A 49 4.43 -0.22 -4.54
N LEU A 50 4.23 0.41 -3.38
CA LEU A 50 3.72 -0.26 -2.17
C LEU A 50 2.37 -0.93 -2.44
N ASN A 51 1.47 -0.23 -3.13
CA ASN A 51 0.14 -0.76 -3.43
C ASN A 51 0.17 -1.96 -4.40
N LYS A 52 1.23 -2.13 -5.20
CA LYS A 52 1.38 -3.34 -6.02
C LYS A 52 1.70 -4.58 -5.17
N ILE A 53 2.33 -4.38 -4.00
CA ILE A 53 2.67 -5.47 -3.07
C ILE A 53 1.45 -5.87 -2.24
N ASP A 54 0.80 -4.90 -1.60
CA ASP A 54 -0.49 -5.10 -0.94
C ASP A 54 -1.51 -4.06 -1.40
N PRO A 55 -2.40 -4.43 -2.34
CA PRO A 55 -3.43 -3.52 -2.86
C PRO A 55 -4.57 -3.22 -1.87
N ASN A 56 -4.64 -3.89 -0.72
CA ASN A 56 -5.71 -3.74 0.26
C ASN A 56 -5.27 -2.98 1.52
N ASP A 57 -3.97 -2.64 1.62
CA ASP A 57 -3.45 -1.86 2.74
C ASP A 57 -4.02 -0.44 2.72
N THR A 58 -4.85 -0.11 3.71
CA THR A 58 -5.54 1.18 3.79
C THR A 58 -4.61 2.34 4.10
N GLN A 59 -3.45 2.09 4.73
CA GLN A 59 -2.42 3.09 4.96
C GLN A 59 -1.76 3.48 3.64
N VAL A 60 -1.49 2.51 2.78
CA VAL A 60 -0.93 2.75 1.44
C VAL A 60 -1.94 3.46 0.54
N LEU A 61 -3.22 3.10 0.59
CA LEU A 61 -4.26 3.84 -0.13
C LEU A 61 -4.32 5.31 0.32
N LEU A 62 -4.19 5.57 1.63
CA LEU A 62 -4.11 6.93 2.16
C LEU A 62 -2.84 7.66 1.67
N PHE A 63 -1.69 6.98 1.60
CA PHE A 63 -0.46 7.57 1.04
C PHE A 63 -0.65 8.03 -0.40
N ILE A 64 -1.32 7.23 -1.24
CA ILE A 64 -1.63 7.60 -2.62
C ILE A 64 -2.50 8.86 -2.66
N VAL A 65 -3.57 8.92 -1.84
CA VAL A 65 -4.46 10.09 -1.78
C VAL A 65 -3.69 11.34 -1.35
N PHE A 66 -2.94 11.24 -0.25
CA PHE A 66 -2.17 12.35 0.29
C PHE A 66 -1.15 12.89 -0.73
N ALA A 67 -0.35 12.01 -1.34
CA ALA A 67 0.67 12.41 -2.31
C ALA A 67 0.07 12.97 -3.60
N SER A 68 -1.07 12.42 -4.07
CA SER A 68 -1.80 12.95 -5.24
C SER A 68 -2.27 14.38 -4.98
N VAL A 69 -2.95 14.61 -3.85
CA VAL A 69 -3.43 15.95 -3.45
C VAL A 69 -2.26 16.93 -3.32
N LYS A 70 -1.18 16.56 -2.64
CA LYS A 70 -0.04 17.46 -2.42
C LYS A 70 0.78 17.75 -3.68
N SER A 71 0.84 16.81 -4.60
CA SER A 71 1.53 16.99 -5.88
C SER A 71 0.65 17.64 -6.97
N GLN A 72 -0.65 17.85 -6.69
CA GLN A 72 -1.66 18.24 -7.69
C GLN A 72 -1.71 17.28 -8.88
N THR A 73 -1.44 16.00 -8.62
CA THR A 73 -1.58 14.93 -9.60
C THR A 73 -2.98 14.35 -9.49
N GLU A 74 -3.59 14.02 -10.63
CA GLU A 74 -4.90 13.37 -10.67
C GLU A 74 -4.87 12.06 -9.86
N LEU A 75 -5.84 11.91 -8.96
CA LEU A 75 -5.98 10.69 -8.19
C LEU A 75 -6.40 9.55 -9.13
N PRO A 76 -5.73 8.38 -9.11
CA PRO A 76 -6.19 7.24 -9.89
C PRO A 76 -7.62 6.85 -9.49
N SER A 77 -8.51 6.72 -10.49
CA SER A 77 -9.96 6.53 -10.27
C SER A 77 -10.29 5.34 -9.36
N TRP A 78 -9.49 4.27 -9.45
CA TRP A 78 -9.68 3.05 -8.67
C TRP A 78 -9.44 3.22 -7.16
N VAL A 79 -8.75 4.28 -6.71
CA VAL A 79 -8.34 4.42 -5.30
C VAL A 79 -9.54 4.54 -4.37
N MET A 80 -10.56 5.31 -4.76
CA MET A 80 -11.78 5.49 -3.96
C MET A 80 -12.89 4.49 -4.33
N GLU A 81 -12.78 3.82 -5.48
CA GLU A 81 -13.72 2.76 -5.90
C GLU A 81 -13.46 1.43 -5.19
N LYS A 82 -12.23 1.20 -4.71
CA LYS A 82 -11.89 0.00 -3.94
C LYS A 82 -12.72 -0.12 -2.66
N PRO A 83 -13.01 -1.35 -2.20
CA PRO A 83 -13.53 -1.56 -0.86
C PRO A 83 -12.39 -1.30 0.14
N TRP A 84 -12.27 -0.06 0.60
CA TRP A 84 -11.46 0.27 1.77
C TRP A 84 -11.91 -0.62 2.92
N SER A 85 -11.00 -1.42 3.46
CA SER A 85 -11.27 -2.26 4.61
C SER A 85 -11.93 -1.43 5.71
N SER A 86 -12.74 -2.08 6.54
CA SER A 86 -13.27 -1.52 7.77
C SER A 86 -13.07 -2.50 8.93
N ALA A 87 -12.07 -3.38 8.81
CA ALA A 87 -11.78 -4.41 9.80
C ALA A 87 -11.17 -3.82 11.07
N SER A 88 -10.47 -2.70 10.97
CA SER A 88 -9.88 -1.98 12.10
C SER A 88 -10.33 -0.53 12.19
N THR A 89 -10.22 0.06 13.38
CA THR A 89 -10.42 1.52 13.57
C THR A 89 -9.44 2.32 12.72
N LEU A 90 -8.21 1.83 12.53
CA LEU A 90 -7.21 2.46 11.67
C LEU A 90 -7.68 2.51 10.22
N ASP A 91 -8.28 1.43 9.70
CA ASP A 91 -8.80 1.40 8.33
C ASP A 91 -9.90 2.46 8.11
N ILE A 92 -10.83 2.55 9.08
CA ILE A 92 -11.91 3.54 9.05
C ILE A 92 -11.34 4.95 9.10
N PHE A 93 -10.37 5.19 9.99
CA PHE A 93 -9.69 6.47 10.12
C PHE A 93 -8.97 6.85 8.81
N ASN A 94 -8.20 5.94 8.23
CA ASN A 94 -7.46 6.16 6.98
C ASN A 94 -8.40 6.56 5.85
N LYS A 95 -9.54 5.86 5.70
CA LYS A 95 -10.56 6.20 4.71
C LYS A 95 -11.17 7.58 4.95
N GLN A 96 -11.53 7.89 6.19
CA GLN A 96 -12.12 9.19 6.54
C GLN A 96 -11.15 10.35 6.28
N LEU A 97 -9.88 10.18 6.63
CA LEU A 97 -8.84 11.17 6.37
C LEU A 97 -8.63 11.36 4.86
N ALA A 98 -8.60 10.28 4.08
CA ALA A 98 -8.52 10.36 2.62
C ALA A 98 -9.68 11.18 2.02
N MET A 99 -10.91 10.93 2.48
CA MET A 99 -12.08 11.71 2.04
C MET A 99 -11.99 13.19 2.44
N GLN A 100 -11.51 13.49 3.65
CA GLN A 100 -11.31 14.87 4.10
C GLN A 100 -10.27 15.61 3.26
N LEU A 101 -9.16 14.94 2.91
CA LEU A 101 -8.11 15.51 2.08
C LEU A 101 -8.62 15.90 0.69
N LEU A 102 -9.47 15.06 0.08
CA LEU A 102 -10.05 15.32 -1.25
C LEU A 102 -11.11 16.43 -1.22
N ASN A 103 -11.84 16.59 -0.12
CA ASN A 103 -12.87 17.62 0.00
C ASN A 103 -12.31 19.00 0.37
N GLY A 104 -11.11 19.05 0.95
CA GLY A 104 -10.45 20.28 1.40
C GLY A 104 -9.37 20.81 0.44
N SER A 105 -9.09 20.10 -0.65
CA SER A 105 -8.10 20.47 -1.68
C SER A 105 -8.69 21.34 -2.79
#